data_AF-A0A956TWH0-F1
#
_entry.id   AF-A0A956TWH0-F1
#
_cell.length_a   1.000
_cell.length_b   1.000
_cell.length_c   1.000
_cell.angle_alpha   90.00
_cell.angle_beta   90.00
_cell.angle_gamma   90.00
#
_symmetry.space_group_name_H-M   'P 1'
#
loop_
_entity.id
_entity.type
_entity.pdbx_description
1 polymer ?
#
loop_
_entity_poly.entity_id
_entity_poly.type
_entity_poly.pdbx_seq_one_letter_code
_entity_poly.pdbx_strand_id
1 'polypeptide(L)'
;MVLNRVKPVTWAPMVAITGVVLATTVGMVGLVGCNGGTSQQTAAEVDSALQQKVAELEAENQAMRSQLGLTQNPTTNPQTATSQAKATAELVRTINNQLAQIPEMQLGAVAFNDVQSLPTYALLDELNQLGLFKGLLTGPEFKPYQPITRSEYITWLFKAYNMIRPENEQIRLAPQRGPIVSDLPKAHPADPYVQAMSDAG
;
A
#
# COMPACT_ATOMS: atom_id res chain seq x y z
N MET A 1 38.41 32.06 -11.12
CA MET A 1 37.07 32.36 -10.56
C MET A 1 36.10 32.54 -11.73
N VAL A 2 35.31 31.51 -12.06
CA VAL A 2 34.34 31.54 -13.16
C VAL A 2 32.96 31.44 -12.54
N LEU A 3 32.20 32.53 -12.59
CA LEU A 3 30.84 32.64 -12.07
C LEU A 3 29.86 31.99 -13.05
N ASN A 4 29.33 30.83 -12.68
CA ASN A 4 28.32 30.10 -13.46
C ASN A 4 26.93 30.68 -13.15
N ARG A 5 26.28 31.29 -14.15
CA ARG A 5 24.94 31.89 -14.02
C ARG A 5 23.87 30.83 -14.24
N VAL A 6 23.12 30.51 -13.20
CA VAL A 6 21.89 29.69 -13.27
C VAL A 6 20.77 30.53 -13.88
N LYS A 7 20.12 30.02 -14.93
CA LYS A 7 18.92 30.64 -15.52
C LYS A 7 17.65 30.20 -14.76
N PRO A 8 16.66 31.08 -14.54
CA PRO A 8 15.42 30.70 -13.89
C PRO A 8 14.49 29.91 -14.83
N VAL A 9 13.85 28.89 -14.26
CA VAL A 9 12.81 28.06 -14.89
C VAL A 9 11.50 28.85 -14.90
N THR A 10 10.98 29.13 -16.09
CA THR A 10 9.68 29.78 -16.29
C THR A 10 8.56 28.75 -16.26
N TRP A 11 7.63 28.90 -15.32
CA TRP A 11 6.41 28.08 -15.22
C TRP A 11 5.34 28.61 -16.17
N ALA A 12 4.80 27.75 -17.03
CA ALA A 12 3.67 28.07 -17.91
C ALA A 12 2.32 27.90 -17.16
N PRO A 13 1.31 28.76 -17.41
CA PRO A 13 0.03 28.69 -16.73
C PRO A 13 -0.92 27.61 -17.26
N MET A 14 -1.73 27.11 -16.33
CA MET A 14 -2.87 26.19 -16.46
C MET A 14 -3.80 26.49 -17.64
N VAL A 15 -4.13 25.45 -18.42
CA VAL A 15 -5.27 25.43 -19.32
C VAL A 15 -6.50 24.96 -18.53
N ALA A 16 -7.49 25.84 -18.40
CA ALA A 16 -8.81 25.53 -17.88
C ALA A 16 -9.60 24.71 -18.91
N ILE A 17 -10.08 23.52 -18.52
CA ILE A 17 -10.98 22.71 -19.34
C ILE A 17 -12.41 23.12 -18.98
N THR A 18 -13.03 23.86 -19.89
CA THR A 18 -14.42 24.31 -19.84
C THR A 18 -15.36 23.11 -20.01
N GLY A 19 -16.41 23.08 -19.18
CA GLY A 19 -17.38 21.99 -19.12
C GLY A 19 -18.23 21.84 -20.38
N VAL A 20 -18.59 20.58 -20.67
CA VAL A 20 -19.67 20.24 -21.58
C VAL A 20 -20.73 19.50 -20.77
N VAL A 21 -21.87 20.17 -20.57
CA VAL A 21 -23.10 19.59 -20.07
C VAL A 21 -23.79 18.91 -21.25
N LEU A 22 -23.92 17.58 -21.22
CA LEU A 22 -24.75 16.84 -22.16
C LEU A 22 -25.98 16.32 -21.41
N ALA A 23 -27.12 16.95 -21.72
CA ALA A 23 -28.42 16.60 -21.22
C ALA A 23 -29.05 15.46 -22.03
N THR A 24 -29.60 14.50 -21.28
CA THR A 24 -30.83 13.72 -21.53
C THR A 24 -30.98 12.91 -22.83
N THR A 25 -31.10 11.59 -22.65
CA THR A 25 -32.29 10.86 -23.12
C THR A 25 -32.51 9.62 -22.25
N VAL A 26 -33.66 9.60 -21.57
CA VAL A 26 -34.18 8.46 -20.80
C VAL A 26 -34.79 7.47 -21.79
N GLY A 27 -34.18 6.28 -21.92
CA GLY A 27 -34.79 5.13 -22.57
C GLY A 27 -35.18 4.11 -21.51
N MET A 28 -36.47 4.09 -21.14
CA MET A 28 -37.07 2.97 -20.41
C MET A 28 -37.29 1.80 -21.37
N VAL A 29 -36.61 0.67 -21.11
CA VAL A 29 -37.05 -0.66 -21.53
C VAL A 29 -36.82 -1.60 -20.35
N GLY A 30 -37.89 -2.21 -19.86
CA GLY A 30 -37.90 -3.00 -18.63
C GLY A 30 -37.79 -4.51 -18.81
N LEU A 31 -37.73 -5.18 -17.64
CA LEU A 31 -38.15 -6.56 -17.30
C LEU A 31 -37.20 -7.67 -17.84
N VAL A 32 -36.69 -8.68 -17.11
CA VAL A 32 -36.95 -9.28 -15.78
C VAL A 32 -35.68 -10.04 -15.32
N GLY A 33 -35.37 -10.03 -14.01
CA GLY A 33 -34.97 -11.24 -13.28
C GLY A 33 -33.49 -11.55 -13.05
N CYS A 34 -32.99 -11.29 -11.84
CA CYS A 34 -32.66 -12.33 -10.85
C CYS A 34 -32.16 -11.70 -9.53
N ASN A 35 -32.55 -12.35 -8.45
CA ASN A 35 -32.48 -11.93 -7.06
C ASN A 35 -31.03 -11.69 -6.58
N GLY A 36 -30.76 -10.49 -6.08
CA GLY A 36 -29.56 -10.18 -5.31
C GLY A 36 -29.90 -9.01 -4.39
N GLY A 37 -30.34 -9.34 -3.17
CA GLY A 37 -30.71 -8.37 -2.14
C GLY A 37 -29.53 -7.46 -1.82
N THR A 38 -29.46 -6.33 -2.50
CA THR A 38 -28.65 -5.19 -2.10
C THR A 38 -29.59 -4.27 -1.35
N SER A 39 -29.45 -4.29 -0.02
CA SER A 39 -29.97 -3.25 0.85
C SER A 39 -29.52 -1.90 0.28
N GLN A 40 -30.47 -1.18 -0.28
CA GLN A 40 -30.31 0.17 -0.80
C GLN A 40 -30.15 1.10 0.43
N GLN A 41 -28.99 1.04 1.09
CA GLN A 41 -28.61 2.05 2.08
C GLN A 41 -28.45 3.36 1.31
N THR A 42 -29.41 4.24 1.52
CA THR A 42 -29.41 5.57 0.92
C THR A 42 -28.18 6.33 1.38
N ALA A 43 -27.58 7.15 0.50
CA ALA A 43 -26.40 7.95 0.84
C ALA A 43 -26.59 8.81 2.11
N ALA A 44 -27.84 9.18 2.44
CA ALA A 44 -28.21 9.89 3.65
C ALA A 44 -28.04 9.05 4.94
N GLU A 45 -28.21 7.73 4.87
CA GLU A 45 -28.05 6.82 6.03
C GLU A 45 -26.56 6.58 6.34
N VAL A 46 -25.72 6.53 5.31
CA VAL A 46 -24.27 6.42 5.45
C VAL A 46 -23.69 7.71 6.03
N ASP A 47 -24.17 8.89 5.61
CA ASP A 47 -23.73 10.17 6.16
C ASP A 47 -24.13 10.35 7.63
N SER A 48 -25.35 9.93 8.02
CA SER A 48 -25.77 9.97 9.42
C SER A 48 -24.95 9.02 10.29
N ALA A 49 -24.62 7.82 9.80
CA ALA A 49 -23.78 6.86 10.51
C ALA A 49 -22.33 7.35 10.64
N LEU A 50 -21.82 8.05 9.62
CA LEU A 50 -20.49 8.65 9.65
C LEU A 50 -20.41 9.81 10.64
N GLN A 51 -21.42 10.69 10.66
CA GLN A 51 -21.52 11.78 11.65
C GLN A 51 -21.62 11.25 13.08
N GLN A 52 -22.36 10.16 13.30
CA GLN A 52 -22.46 9.53 14.60
C GLN A 52 -21.11 8.95 15.07
N LYS A 53 -20.34 8.32 14.17
CA LYS A 53 -18.99 7.84 14.48
C LYS A 53 -17.99 8.95 14.77
N VAL A 54 -18.08 10.09 14.08
CA VAL A 54 -17.20 11.24 14.33
C VAL A 54 -17.49 11.83 15.72
N ALA A 55 -18.76 11.99 16.08
CA ALA A 55 -19.14 12.48 17.41
C ALA A 55 -18.70 11.54 18.54
N GLU A 56 -18.79 10.22 18.31
CA GLU A 56 -18.33 9.19 19.25
C GLU A 56 -16.80 9.23 19.44
N LEU A 57 -16.03 9.31 18.34
CA LEU A 57 -14.57 9.43 18.39
C LEU A 57 -14.11 10.74 19.04
N GLU A 58 -14.85 11.83 18.85
CA GLU A 58 -14.57 13.10 19.54
C GLU A 58 -14.86 13.02 21.04
N ALA A 59 -15.95 12.34 21.44
CA ALA A 59 -16.25 12.09 22.84
C ALA A 59 -15.20 11.18 23.51
N GLU A 60 -14.71 10.14 22.80
CA GLU A 60 -13.64 9.27 23.28
C GLU A 60 -12.31 10.02 23.42
N ASN A 61 -11.99 10.89 22.45
CA ASN A 61 -10.81 11.77 22.54
C ASN A 61 -10.93 12.77 23.69
N GLN A 62 -12.11 13.35 23.93
CA GLN A 62 -12.34 14.23 25.08
C GLN A 62 -12.28 13.48 26.42
N ALA A 63 -12.76 12.24 26.47
CA ALA A 63 -12.63 11.37 27.64
C ALA A 63 -11.16 11.00 27.91
N MET A 64 -10.37 10.67 26.87
CA MET A 64 -8.93 10.47 27.00
C MET A 64 -8.22 11.74 27.48
N ARG A 65 -8.60 12.92 26.98
CA ARG A 65 -8.05 14.21 27.46
C ARG A 65 -8.40 14.50 28.92
N SER A 66 -9.55 14.02 29.39
CA SER A 66 -9.99 14.14 30.79
C SER A 66 -9.24 13.17 31.71
N GLN A 67 -8.90 11.97 31.23
CA GLN A 67 -8.04 11.02 31.93
C GLN A 67 -6.57 11.47 31.98
N LEU A 68 -6.14 12.29 31.03
CA LEU A 68 -4.83 12.94 30.98
C LEU A 68 -4.77 14.27 31.76
N GLY A 69 -5.71 14.51 32.67
CA GLY A 69 -5.83 15.76 33.41
C GLY A 69 -4.62 16.10 34.30
N LEU A 70 -3.60 16.73 33.72
CA LEU A 70 -2.86 17.87 34.26
C LEU A 70 -2.09 18.54 33.12
N THR A 71 -2.60 19.65 32.59
CA THR A 71 -1.85 20.92 32.47
C THR A 71 -2.63 21.96 31.68
N GLN A 72 -3.08 23.00 32.41
CA GLN A 72 -3.31 24.42 32.07
C GLN A 72 -4.35 24.93 33.08
N ASN A 73 -4.10 25.86 34.01
CA ASN A 73 -3.22 27.04 34.11
C ASN A 73 -3.04 27.43 35.61
N PRO A 74 -2.53 28.62 36.00
CA PRO A 74 -1.12 29.05 36.02
C PRO A 74 -0.71 29.44 37.46
N THR A 75 0.26 28.77 38.08
CA THR A 75 0.84 29.29 39.34
C THR A 75 2.35 29.08 39.39
N THR A 76 3.04 30.22 39.29
CA THR A 76 4.44 30.53 39.59
C THR A 76 5.14 29.57 40.55
N ASN A 77 6.09 28.77 40.05
CA ASN A 77 7.27 28.37 40.82
C ASN A 77 8.46 27.97 39.92
N PRO A 78 9.65 28.57 40.05
CA PRO A 78 10.75 28.45 39.08
C PRO A 78 11.64 27.19 39.20
N GLN A 79 11.15 26.07 39.74
CA GLN A 79 12.02 24.89 40.00
C GLN A 79 11.75 23.64 39.14
N THR A 80 10.71 23.63 38.30
CA THR A 80 10.33 22.44 37.53
C THR A 80 10.68 22.50 36.03
N ALA A 81 11.20 23.64 35.55
CA ALA A 81 11.47 23.86 34.11
C ALA A 81 12.64 23.02 33.57
N THR A 82 13.61 22.65 34.41
CA THR A 82 14.84 21.97 33.95
C THR A 82 14.64 20.47 33.70
N SER A 83 13.71 19.83 34.42
CA SER A 83 13.46 18.39 34.30
C SER A 83 12.48 18.05 33.17
N GLN A 84 11.53 18.93 32.87
CA GLN A 84 10.57 18.74 31.78
C GLN A 84 11.19 19.02 30.41
N ALA A 85 12.04 20.05 30.27
CA ALA A 85 12.77 20.29 29.03
C ALA A 85 13.70 19.12 28.64
N LYS A 86 14.27 18.44 29.65
CA LYS A 86 15.13 17.27 29.44
C LYS A 86 14.33 16.03 29.03
N ALA A 87 13.15 15.81 29.61
CA ALA A 87 12.27 14.70 29.24
C ALA A 87 11.64 14.88 27.85
N THR A 88 11.26 16.09 27.46
CA THR A 88 10.75 16.39 26.12
C THR A 88 11.86 16.29 25.06
N ALA A 89 13.09 16.71 25.38
CA ALA A 89 14.24 16.53 24.48
C ALA A 89 14.62 15.04 24.31
N GLU A 90 14.51 14.23 25.36
CA GLU A 90 14.74 12.77 25.31
C GLU A 90 13.68 12.07 24.45
N LEU A 91 12.40 12.47 24.56
CA LEU A 91 11.31 11.91 23.75
C LEU A 91 11.45 12.28 22.28
N VAL A 92 11.76 13.54 21.96
CA VAL A 92 11.98 13.99 20.58
C VAL A 92 13.23 13.34 19.96
N ARG A 93 14.29 13.12 20.74
CA ARG A 93 15.46 12.34 20.30
C ARG A 93 15.12 10.86 20.09
N THR A 94 14.26 10.29 20.94
CA THR A 94 13.79 8.90 20.78
C THR A 94 12.92 8.76 19.54
N ILE A 95 12.03 9.71 19.25
CA ILE A 95 11.21 9.74 18.04
C ILE A 95 12.08 9.94 16.79
N ASN A 96 13.05 10.85 16.81
CA ASN A 96 13.98 11.04 15.68
C ASN A 96 14.88 9.81 15.45
N ASN A 97 15.30 9.11 16.51
CA ASN A 97 16.07 7.88 16.39
C ASN A 97 15.20 6.70 15.93
N GLN A 98 13.91 6.67 16.24
CA GLN A 98 12.96 5.65 15.76
C GLN A 98 12.52 5.89 14.30
N LEU A 99 12.37 7.16 13.88
CA LEU A 99 12.13 7.52 12.47
C LEU A 99 13.35 7.25 11.59
N ALA A 100 14.57 7.37 12.14
CA ALA A 100 15.81 6.95 11.48
C ALA A 100 16.04 5.43 11.47
N GLN A 101 15.17 4.67 12.14
CA GLN A 101 15.16 3.20 12.20
C GLN A 101 13.93 2.58 11.55
N ILE A 102 13.10 3.35 10.84
CA ILE A 102 12.31 2.73 9.78
C ILE A 102 13.35 2.07 8.89
N PRO A 103 13.37 0.73 8.78
CA PRO A 103 14.18 0.13 7.75
C PRO A 103 13.64 0.74 6.48
N GLU A 104 14.41 1.62 5.82
CA GLU A 104 14.35 1.66 4.38
C GLU A 104 14.34 0.19 4.01
N MET A 105 13.22 -0.28 3.45
CA MET A 105 13.22 -1.57 2.78
C MET A 105 14.27 -1.40 1.68
N GLN A 106 15.53 -1.63 2.03
CA GLN A 106 16.63 -1.92 1.12
C GLN A 106 16.30 -3.30 0.59
N LEU A 107 15.22 -3.31 -0.18
CA LEU A 107 14.81 -4.39 -1.00
C LEU A 107 15.89 -4.38 -2.07
N GLY A 108 16.75 -5.40 -2.01
CA GLY A 108 17.80 -5.59 -3.00
C GLY A 108 17.17 -5.66 -4.38
N ALA A 109 17.07 -4.49 -5.02
CA ALA A 109 16.55 -4.33 -6.36
C ALA A 109 17.57 -4.97 -7.29
N VAL A 110 17.15 -6.01 -8.00
CA VAL A 110 17.98 -6.66 -9.02
C VAL A 110 17.83 -5.83 -10.28
N ALA A 111 18.86 -5.08 -10.68
CA ALA A 111 18.79 -4.34 -11.94
C ALA A 111 18.87 -5.31 -13.12
N PHE A 112 17.88 -5.23 -14.02
CA PHE A 112 17.86 -6.03 -15.25
C PHE A 112 18.49 -5.25 -16.41
N ASN A 113 19.42 -5.88 -17.13
CA ASN A 113 20.17 -5.22 -18.21
C ASN A 113 19.40 -5.14 -19.53
N ASP A 114 18.37 -5.96 -19.71
CA ASP A 114 17.68 -6.22 -20.98
C ASP A 114 16.28 -5.56 -21.10
N VAL A 115 15.88 -4.76 -20.11
CA VAL A 115 14.55 -4.14 -20.04
C VAL A 115 14.54 -2.63 -20.19
N GLN A 116 15.70 -1.97 -20.17
CA GLN A 116 15.83 -0.51 -20.11
C GLN A 116 15.23 0.21 -21.32
N SER A 117 15.16 -0.46 -22.47
CA SER A 117 14.58 0.07 -23.71
C SER A 117 13.08 -0.21 -23.87
N LEU A 118 12.46 -0.97 -22.95
CA LEU A 118 11.06 -1.34 -23.05
C LEU A 118 10.16 -0.17 -22.64
N PRO A 119 9.01 0.03 -23.30
CA PRO A 119 8.01 1.01 -22.85
C PRO A 119 7.45 0.69 -21.45
N THR A 120 7.55 -0.58 -21.02
CA THR A 120 7.12 -1.06 -19.71
C THR A 120 8.22 -1.04 -18.64
N TYR A 121 9.40 -0.47 -18.94
CA TYR A 121 10.53 -0.45 -18.02
C TYR A 121 10.16 0.10 -16.64
N ALA A 122 9.44 1.23 -16.59
CA ALA A 122 9.06 1.86 -15.32
C ALA A 122 8.25 0.91 -14.42
N LEU A 123 7.30 0.16 -14.99
CA LEU A 123 6.52 -0.83 -14.25
C LEU A 123 7.40 -1.98 -13.73
N LEU A 124 8.29 -2.49 -14.57
CA LEU A 124 9.20 -3.57 -14.16
C LEU A 124 10.16 -3.12 -13.05
N ASP A 125 10.62 -1.88 -13.11
CA ASP A 125 11.46 -1.27 -12.08
C ASP A 125 10.71 -1.13 -10.76
N GLU A 126 9.46 -0.65 -10.77
CA GLU A 126 8.60 -0.58 -9.57
C GLU A 126 8.37 -1.97 -8.95
N LEU A 127 8.02 -2.98 -9.75
CA LEU A 127 7.83 -4.35 -9.26
C LEU A 127 9.11 -4.95 -8.66
N ASN A 128 10.27 -4.59 -9.22
CA ASN A 128 11.56 -4.99 -8.71
C ASN A 128 11.92 -4.25 -7.42
N GLN A 129 11.61 -2.96 -7.32
CA GLN A 129 11.73 -2.17 -6.10
C GLN A 129 10.77 -2.63 -4.99
N LEU A 130 9.67 -3.29 -5.36
CA LEU A 130 8.77 -4.03 -4.46
C LEU A 130 9.25 -5.46 -4.16
N GLY A 131 10.38 -5.87 -4.73
CA GLY A 131 11.05 -7.12 -4.40
C GLY A 131 10.34 -8.36 -4.94
N LEU A 132 9.40 -8.18 -5.88
CA LEU A 132 8.63 -9.27 -6.47
C LEU A 132 9.53 -10.38 -7.02
N PHE A 133 10.61 -9.99 -7.68
CA PHE A 133 11.53 -10.90 -8.36
C PHE A 133 12.65 -11.46 -7.45
N LYS A 134 12.72 -11.04 -6.18
CA LYS A 134 13.77 -11.46 -5.25
C LYS A 134 13.75 -12.97 -5.06
N GLY A 135 14.89 -13.62 -5.36
CA GLY A 135 15.07 -15.07 -5.25
C GLY A 135 14.26 -15.89 -6.26
N LEU A 136 13.66 -15.27 -7.28
CA LEU A 136 12.98 -15.97 -8.38
C LEU A 136 13.81 -16.02 -9.65
N LEU A 137 14.45 -14.89 -9.98
CA LEU A 137 15.28 -14.78 -11.17
C LEU A 137 16.74 -15.06 -10.80
N THR A 138 17.34 -16.02 -11.49
CA THR A 138 18.76 -16.37 -11.33
C THR A 138 19.55 -15.73 -12.46
N GLY A 139 19.84 -14.43 -12.37
CA GLY A 139 20.66 -13.72 -13.35
C GLY A 139 20.37 -12.23 -13.48
N PRO A 140 21.16 -11.51 -14.31
CA PRO A 140 21.00 -10.08 -14.56
C PRO A 140 19.98 -9.75 -15.66
N GLU A 141 19.26 -10.74 -16.18
CA GLU A 141 18.31 -10.59 -17.30
C GLU A 141 16.90 -10.94 -16.84
N PHE A 142 15.91 -10.16 -17.27
CA PHE A 142 14.49 -10.42 -17.04
C PHE A 142 13.86 -11.29 -18.14
N LYS A 143 14.36 -11.17 -19.38
CA LYS A 143 13.93 -11.86 -20.59
C LYS A 143 12.48 -11.54 -20.97
N PRO A 144 12.16 -10.27 -21.27
CA PRO A 144 10.77 -9.78 -21.47
C PRO A 144 10.01 -10.44 -22.62
N TYR A 145 10.75 -11.00 -23.60
CA TYR A 145 10.17 -11.67 -24.76
C TYR A 145 10.12 -13.20 -24.62
N GLN A 146 10.61 -13.74 -23.50
CA GLN A 146 10.52 -15.15 -23.19
C GLN A 146 9.14 -15.45 -22.60
N PRO A 147 8.42 -16.47 -23.09
CA PRO A 147 7.18 -16.91 -22.45
C PRO A 147 7.44 -17.35 -21.01
N ILE A 148 6.54 -16.94 -20.11
CA ILE A 148 6.54 -17.41 -18.72
C ILE A 148 5.82 -18.76 -18.63
N THR A 149 6.30 -19.61 -17.74
CA THR A 149 5.64 -20.87 -17.38
C THR A 149 4.49 -20.62 -16.41
N ARG A 150 3.55 -21.58 -16.33
CA ARG A 150 2.43 -21.51 -15.38
C ARG A 150 2.90 -21.47 -13.93
N SER A 151 3.99 -22.17 -13.61
CA SER A 151 4.60 -22.20 -12.28
C SER A 151 5.22 -20.84 -11.91
N GLU A 152 5.92 -20.19 -12.84
CA GLU A 152 6.44 -18.83 -12.66
C GLU A 152 5.30 -17.84 -12.42
N TYR A 153 4.26 -17.89 -13.26
CA TYR A 153 3.09 -17.04 -13.12
C TYR A 153 2.42 -17.18 -11.75
N ILE A 154 2.16 -18.42 -11.29
CA ILE A 154 1.56 -18.68 -9.98
C ILE A 154 2.46 -18.18 -8.84
N THR A 155 3.78 -18.36 -8.96
CA THR A 155 4.73 -17.89 -7.96
C THR A 155 4.71 -16.36 -7.86
N TRP A 156 4.67 -15.66 -9.01
CA TRP A 156 4.58 -14.20 -9.05
C TRP A 156 3.26 -13.70 -8.47
N LEU A 157 2.15 -14.35 -8.83
CA LEU A 157 0.82 -14.01 -8.33
C LEU A 157 0.75 -14.14 -6.81
N PHE A 158 1.22 -15.27 -6.26
CA PHE A 158 1.26 -15.50 -4.81
C PHE A 158 2.07 -14.41 -4.09
N LYS A 159 3.27 -14.10 -4.59
CA LYS A 159 4.13 -13.09 -3.96
C LYS A 159 3.51 -11.69 -4.05
N ALA A 160 3.04 -11.30 -5.24
CA ALA A 160 2.42 -10.00 -5.45
C ALA A 160 1.19 -9.82 -4.56
N TYR A 161 0.34 -10.84 -4.46
CA TYR A 161 -0.83 -10.83 -3.59
C TYR A 161 -0.44 -10.61 -2.12
N ASN A 162 0.53 -11.37 -1.61
CA ASN A 162 0.96 -11.21 -0.22
C ASN A 162 1.66 -9.88 0.04
N MET A 163 2.30 -9.27 -0.96
CA MET A 163 2.93 -7.95 -0.83
C MET A 163 1.93 -6.82 -0.64
N ILE A 164 0.75 -6.91 -1.28
CA ILE A 164 -0.26 -5.84 -1.23
C ILE A 164 -1.32 -6.06 -0.13
N ARG A 165 -1.35 -7.24 0.49
CA ARG A 165 -2.35 -7.61 1.48
C ARG A 165 -1.83 -7.48 2.91
N PRO A 166 -2.68 -7.04 3.86
CA PRO A 166 -2.33 -7.05 5.27
C PRO A 166 -2.10 -8.51 5.73
N GLU A 167 -1.26 -8.69 6.76
CA GLU A 167 -0.79 -10.01 7.20
C GLU A 167 -1.92 -11.02 7.48
N ASN A 168 -3.05 -10.55 7.99
CA ASN A 168 -4.23 -11.37 8.29
C ASN A 168 -4.97 -11.88 7.03
N GLU A 169 -4.72 -11.29 5.87
CA GLU A 169 -5.29 -11.69 4.57
C GLU A 169 -4.28 -12.40 3.66
N GLN A 170 -3.01 -12.50 4.07
CA GLN A 170 -1.99 -13.15 3.23
C GLN A 170 -2.23 -14.66 3.09
N ILE A 171 -2.00 -15.16 1.88
CA ILE A 171 -2.05 -16.59 1.59
C ILE A 171 -0.83 -17.24 2.24
N ARG A 172 -1.08 -18.21 3.13
CA ARG A 172 -0.02 -18.96 3.79
C ARG A 172 0.48 -20.06 2.87
N LEU A 173 1.78 -20.34 2.93
CA LEU A 173 2.31 -21.54 2.29
C LEU A 173 1.62 -22.76 2.89
N ALA A 174 1.10 -23.61 2.02
CA ALA A 174 0.35 -24.77 2.45
C ALA A 174 1.26 -25.81 3.13
N PRO A 175 0.74 -26.54 4.13
CA PRO A 175 1.44 -27.71 4.64
C PRO A 175 1.66 -28.72 3.51
N GLN A 176 2.85 -29.34 3.51
CA GLN A 176 3.35 -30.25 2.49
C GLN A 176 2.48 -31.51 2.35
N ARG A 177 1.37 -31.44 1.61
CA ARG A 177 0.46 -32.55 1.31
C ARG A 177 0.96 -33.35 0.10
N GLY A 178 0.18 -34.34 -0.36
CA GLY A 178 0.45 -35.00 -1.64
C GLY A 178 0.21 -34.02 -2.80
N PRO A 179 0.83 -34.25 -3.97
CA PRO A 179 0.66 -33.36 -5.12
C PRO A 179 -0.82 -33.33 -5.56
N ILE A 180 -1.43 -32.14 -5.59
CA ILE A 180 -2.78 -31.95 -6.16
C ILE A 180 -2.74 -31.99 -7.69
N VAL A 181 -1.65 -31.52 -8.28
CA VAL A 181 -1.48 -31.46 -9.73
C VAL A 181 -0.57 -32.59 -10.18
N SER A 182 -1.04 -33.41 -11.12
CA SER A 182 -0.33 -34.63 -11.55
C SER A 182 0.92 -34.35 -12.39
N ASP A 183 1.03 -33.17 -12.98
CA ASP A 183 2.16 -32.73 -13.82
C ASP A 183 3.25 -31.99 -13.03
N LEU A 184 3.03 -31.73 -11.73
CA LEU A 184 3.96 -31.01 -10.87
C LEU A 184 4.50 -31.95 -9.77
N PRO A 185 5.79 -32.33 -9.81
CA PRO A 185 6.35 -33.15 -8.76
C PRO A 185 6.52 -32.34 -7.47
N LYS A 186 6.36 -33.00 -6.31
CA LYS A 186 6.50 -32.37 -4.99
C LYS A 186 7.86 -31.67 -4.75
N ALA A 187 8.91 -32.13 -5.42
CA ALA A 187 10.24 -31.52 -5.33
C ALA A 187 10.38 -30.23 -6.15
N HIS A 188 9.38 -29.85 -6.96
CA HIS A 188 9.44 -28.65 -7.77
C HIS A 188 9.34 -27.38 -6.88
N PRO A 189 10.17 -26.35 -7.11
CA PRO A 189 10.17 -25.14 -6.27
C PRO A 189 8.83 -24.39 -6.26
N ALA A 190 8.01 -24.57 -7.29
CA ALA A 190 6.68 -23.97 -7.39
C ALA A 190 5.56 -24.73 -6.66
N ASP A 191 5.79 -25.98 -6.28
CA ASP A 191 4.79 -26.84 -5.61
C ASP A 191 4.11 -26.17 -4.40
N PRO A 192 4.83 -25.57 -3.43
CA PRO A 192 4.17 -24.96 -2.27
C PRO A 192 3.29 -23.75 -2.63
N TYR A 193 3.62 -23.01 -3.69
CA TYR A 193 2.81 -21.87 -4.13
C TYR A 193 1.56 -22.32 -4.88
N VAL A 194 1.69 -23.35 -5.73
CA VAL A 194 0.55 -23.94 -6.44
C VAL A 194 -0.45 -24.54 -5.45
N GLN A 195 0.05 -25.27 -4.46
CA GLN A 195 -0.77 -25.81 -3.40
C GLN A 195 -1.47 -24.70 -2.60
N ALA A 196 -0.74 -23.66 -2.19
CA ALA A 196 -1.29 -22.54 -1.44
C ALA A 196 -2.40 -21.80 -2.22
N MET A 197 -2.18 -21.55 -3.51
CA MET A 197 -3.19 -20.93 -4.37
C MET A 197 -4.40 -21.85 -4.59
N SER A 198 -4.19 -23.16 -4.73
CA SER A 198 -5.30 -24.12 -4.84
C SER A 198 -6.14 -24.20 -3.57
N ASP A 199 -5.53 -24.02 -2.40
CA ASP A 199 -6.22 -24.00 -1.10
C ASP A 199 -6.98 -22.68 -0.88
N ALA A 200 -6.55 -21.58 -1.52
CA ALA A 200 -7.15 -20.25 -1.37
C ALA A 200 -8.46 -20.05 -2.16
N GLY A 201 -8.69 -20.86 -3.21
CA GLY A 201 -9.86 -20.78 -4.09
C GLY A 201 -9.74 -19.71 -5.17
#